data_AF-A0A9D2Q8U8-F1
#
_entry.id   AF-A0A9D2Q8U8-F1
#
_cell.length_a   1.000
_cell.length_b   1.000
_cell.length_c   1.000
_cell.angle_alpha   90.00
_cell.angle_beta   90.00
_cell.angle_gamma   90.00
#
_symmetry.space_group_name_H-M   'P 1'
#
loop_
_entity.id
_entity.type
_entity.pdbx_description
1 polymer ?
#
loop_
_entity_poly.entity_id
_entity_poly.type
_entity_poly.pdbx_seq_one_letter_code
_entity_poly.pdbx_strand_id
1 'polypeptide(L)' 'MTDVIKVADEADMIVNGYAFTHYPEGYRILNLNRPDKAVVLSKTGEVLETSMDDIEIQIVRNYLRKNSEFMEECDA' A
#
# COMPACT_ATOMS: atom_id res chain seq x y z
N MET A 1 2.35 8.14 -17.17
CA MET A 1 3.14 8.55 -16.00
C MET A 1 2.19 8.56 -14.83
N THR A 2 2.47 7.82 -13.75
CA THR A 2 1.59 7.76 -12.59
C THR A 2 1.53 9.13 -11.92
N ASP A 3 0.33 9.65 -11.67
CA ASP A 3 0.15 10.90 -10.94
C ASP A 3 0.32 10.64 -9.45
N VAL A 4 1.55 10.81 -8.96
CA VAL A 4 1.92 10.54 -7.57
C VAL A 4 1.22 11.46 -6.57
N ILE A 5 0.86 12.68 -6.98
CA ILE A 5 0.14 13.63 -6.12
C ILE A 5 -1.27 13.10 -5.91
N LYS A 6 -1.95 12.71 -7.00
CA LYS A 6 -3.28 12.11 -6.91
C LYS A 6 -3.28 10.83 -6.06
N VAL A 7 -2.28 9.97 -6.20
CA VAL A 7 -2.18 8.76 -5.37
C VAL A 7 -1.96 9.10 -3.89
N ALA A 8 -1.17 10.12 -3.59
CA ALA A 8 -0.97 10.57 -2.21
C ALA A 8 -2.25 11.18 -1.62
N ASP A 9 -3.01 11.95 -2.40
CA ASP A 9 -4.28 12.54 -1.98
C ASP A 9 -5.37 11.49 -1.73
N GLU A 10 -5.36 10.39 -2.49
CA GLU A 10 -6.31 9.26 -2.35
C GLU A 10 -5.84 8.17 -1.37
N ALA A 11 -4.65 8.31 -0.77
CA ALA A 11 -4.13 7.31 0.15
C ALA A 11 -4.80 7.42 1.53
N ASP A 12 -5.25 6.30 2.08
CA ASP A 12 -5.75 6.23 3.45
C ASP A 12 -4.61 6.45 4.45
N MET A 13 -3.40 6.02 4.09
CA MET A 13 -2.23 6.14 4.94
C MET A 13 -0.95 6.26 4.12
N ILE A 14 -0.03 7.13 4.56
CA ILE A 14 1.31 7.23 3.97
C ILE A 14 2.38 6.98 5.04
N VAL A 15 3.23 5.99 4.84
CA VAL A 15 4.34 5.64 5.75
C VAL A 15 5.65 5.57 4.99
N ASN A 16 6.61 6.40 5.38
CA ASN A 16 7.97 6.43 4.79
C ASN A 16 7.97 6.49 3.24
N GLY A 17 7.05 7.26 2.65
CA GLY A 17 6.92 7.40 1.20
C GLY A 17 6.16 6.28 0.51
N TYR A 18 5.60 5.31 1.24
CA TYR A 18 4.64 4.35 0.71
C TYR A 18 3.22 4.82 0.97
N ALA A 19 2.44 4.98 -0.09
CA ALA A 19 1.01 5.24 -0.04
C ALA A 19 0.26 3.92 0.03
N PHE A 20 -0.59 3.78 1.04
CA PHE A 20 -1.48 2.65 1.26
C PHE A 20 -2.91 3.11 0.98
N THR A 21 -3.58 2.36 0.12
CA THR A 21 -5.00 2.58 -0.22
C THR A 21 -5.74 1.27 -0.04
N HIS A 22 -6.82 1.29 0.73
CA HIS A 22 -7.74 0.17 0.85
C HIS A 22 -8.46 -0.04 -0.49
N TYR A 23 -8.78 -1.30 -0.78
CA TYR A 23 -9.72 -1.62 -1.85
C TYR A 23 -10.55 -2.83 -1.43
N PRO A 24 -11.68 -3.13 -2.11
CA PRO A 24 -12.64 -4.12 -1.63
C PRO A 24 -12.06 -5.50 -1.26
N GLU A 25 -10.95 -5.92 -1.88
CA GLU A 25 -10.34 -7.24 -1.66
C GLU A 25 -8.98 -7.19 -0.92
N GLY A 26 -8.54 -6.01 -0.45
CA GLY A 26 -7.30 -5.87 0.33
C GLY A 26 -6.69 -4.47 0.31
N TYR A 27 -5.39 -4.40 0.02
CA TYR A 27 -4.62 -3.16 0.05
C TYR A 27 -3.76 -2.97 -1.20
N ARG A 28 -3.70 -1.74 -1.70
CA ARG A 28 -2.78 -1.32 -2.76
C ARG A 28 -1.72 -0.44 -2.12
N ILE A 29 -0.47 -0.73 -2.43
CA ILE A 29 0.67 0.03 -1.93
C ILE A 29 1.52 0.50 -3.09
N LEU A 30 1.81 1.80 -3.12
CA LEU A 30 2.68 2.42 -4.11
C LEU A 30 3.82 3.16 -3.42
N ASN A 31 5.05 3.01 -3.92
CA ASN A 31 6.16 3.87 -3.50
C ASN A 31 6.08 5.21 -4.24
N LEU A 32 5.78 6.29 -3.52
CA LEU A 32 5.65 7.64 -4.08
C LEU A 32 6.98 8.17 -4.64
N ASN A 33 8.12 7.67 -4.13
CA ASN A 33 9.44 8.02 -4.64
C ASN A 33 9.84 7.19 -5.88
N ARG A 34 9.20 6.03 -6.08
CA ARG A 34 9.45 5.11 -7.19
C ARG A 34 8.13 4.52 -7.69
N PRO A 35 7.38 5.25 -8.53
CA PRO A 35 6.03 4.84 -8.95
C PRO A 35 5.99 3.58 -9.84
N ASP A 36 7.14 3.06 -10.23
CA ASP A 36 7.33 1.75 -10.86
C ASP A 36 7.28 0.59 -9.84
N LYS A 37 7.33 0.90 -8.54
CA LYS A 37 7.30 -0.04 -7.41
C LYS A 37 5.95 -0.02 -6.71
N ALA A 38 5.18 -1.07 -6.95
CA ALA A 38 3.84 -1.28 -6.40
C ALA A 38 3.68 -2.73 -5.91
N VAL A 39 2.82 -2.91 -4.92
CA VAL A 39 2.38 -4.22 -4.46
C VAL A 39 0.89 -4.18 -4.12
N VAL A 40 0.17 -5.22 -4.49
CA VAL A 40 -1.22 -5.46 -4.12
C VAL A 40 -1.25 -6.62 -3.14
N LEU A 41 -1.82 -6.38 -1.96
CA LEU A 41 -2.00 -7.36 -0.92
C LEU A 41 -3.48 -7.73 -0.80
N SER A 42 -3.75 -8.98 -0.44
CA SER A 42 -5.08 -9.42 0.00
C SER A 42 -5.39 -8.88 1.40
N LYS A 43 -6.64 -9.01 1.85
CA LYS A 43 -7.02 -8.78 3.26
C LYS A 43 -6.22 -9.62 4.26
N THR A 44 -5.77 -10.81 3.85
CA THR A 44 -4.95 -11.71 4.68
C THR A 44 -3.46 -11.37 4.65
N GLY A 45 -3.03 -10.37 3.85
CA GLY A 45 -1.63 -9.95 3.72
C GLY A 45 -0.80 -10.76 2.72
N GLU A 46 -1.46 -11.62 1.93
CA GLU A 46 -0.83 -12.36 0.83
C GLU A 46 -0.56 -11.42 -0.34
N VAL A 47 0.54 -11.63 -1.06
CA VAL A 47 0.89 -10.82 -2.24
C VAL A 47 0.10 -11.36 -3.43
N LEU A 48 -0.75 -10.52 -4.00
CA LEU A 48 -1.52 -10.84 -5.20
C LEU A 48 -0.75 -10.45 -6.46
N GLU A 49 -0.20 -9.23 -6.47
CA GLU A 49 0.62 -8.72 -7.57
C GLU A 49 1.73 -7.81 -7.03
N THR A 50 2.90 -7.79 -7.68
CA THR A 50 4.03 -6.96 -7.23
C THR A 50 5.01 -6.66 -8.36
N SER A 51 5.58 -5.45 -8.34
CA SER A 51 6.81 -5.08 -9.05
C SER A 51 7.98 -4.78 -8.08
N MET A 52 7.72 -4.89 -6.78
CA MET A 52 8.70 -4.77 -5.69
C MET A 52 9.49 -6.06 -5.52
N ASP A 53 10.72 -5.92 -5.00
CA ASP A 53 11.53 -7.07 -4.60
C ASP A 53 11.08 -7.66 -3.24
N ASP A 54 11.57 -8.85 -2.91
CA ASP A 54 11.16 -9.58 -1.69
C ASP A 54 11.48 -8.80 -0.40
N ILE A 55 12.51 -7.96 -0.40
CA ILE A 55 12.91 -7.15 0.76
C ILE A 55 11.94 -5.98 0.93
N GLU A 56 11.65 -5.26 -0.16
CA GLU A 56 10.65 -4.18 -0.19
C GLU A 56 9.27 -4.68 0.26
N ILE A 57 8.85 -5.85 -0.23
CA ILE A 57 7.57 -6.47 0.16
C ILE A 57 7.53 -6.72 1.68
N GLN A 58 8.61 -7.25 2.27
CA GLN A 58 8.66 -7.47 3.73
C GLN A 58 8.59 -6.16 4.52
N ILE A 59 9.24 -5.10 4.03
CA ILE A 59 9.20 -3.77 4.66
C ILE A 59 7.77 -3.22 4.62
N VAL A 60 7.11 -3.26 3.46
CA VAL A 60 5.74 -2.77 3.28
C VAL A 60 4.75 -3.55 4.14
N ARG A 61 4.86 -4.88 4.19
CA ARG A 61 4.04 -5.72 5.08
C ARG A 61 4.23 -5.36 6.55
N ASN A 62 5.46 -5.08 6.97
CA ASN A 62 5.74 -4.64 8.33
C ASN A 62 5.13 -3.26 8.62
N TYR A 63 5.12 -2.33 7.66
CA TYR A 63 4.43 -1.05 7.82
C TYR A 63 2.92 -1.23 7.92
N LEU A 64 2.32 -2.03 7.04
CA LEU A 64 0.88 -2.30 7.11
C LEU A 64 0.49 -2.91 8.46
N ARG A 65 1.21 -3.93 8.93
CA ARG A 65 0.91 -4.59 10.21
C ARG A 65 1.09 -3.67 11.43
N LYS A 66 2.09 -2.79 11.40
CA LYS A 66 2.36 -1.87 12.52
C LYS A 66 1.37 -0.71 12.59
N ASN A 67 0.76 -0.36 11.46
CA ASN A 67 -0.12 0.79 11.32
C ASN A 67 -1.53 0.37 10.88
N SER A 68 -1.90 -0.90 11.08
CA SER A 68 -3.20 -1.43 10.63
C SER A 68 -4.37 -0.76 11.33
N GLU A 69 -4.15 -0.16 12.51
CA GLU A 69 -5.15 0.62 13.24
C GLU A 69 -5.58 1.90 12.52
N PHE A 70 -4.74 2.43 11.62
CA PHE A 70 -5.03 3.62 10.81
C PHE A 70 -5.69 3.28 9.47
N MET A 71 -5.70 2.00 9.11
CA MET A 71 -6.43 1.50 7.96
C MET A 71 -7.86 1.20 8.44
N GLU A 72 -8.65 2.25 8.68
CA GLU A 72 -10.07 2.09 9.02
C GLU A 72 -10.75 1.25 7.93
N GLU A 73 -11.44 0.18 8.31
CA GLU A 73 -12.43 -0.42 7.43
C GLU A 73 -13.52 0.64 7.28
N CYS A 74 -13.76 1.15 6.07
CA CYS A 74 -14.99 1.88 5.79
C CYS A 74 -16.15 0.91 6.02
N ASP A 75 -16.64 0.83 7.26
CA ASP A 75 -17.97 0.32 7.58
C ASP A 75 -18.97 1.16 6.78
N ALA A 76 -19.55 0.53 5.75
CA ALA A 76 -20.51 1.10 4.82
C ALA A 76 -21.91 1.22 5.42
#